data_AF-A0A135ICH6-F1
#
_entry.id   AF-A0A135ICH6-F1
#
_cell.length_a   1.000
_cell.length_b   1.000
_cell.length_c   1.000
_cell.angle_alpha   90.00
_cell.angle_beta   90.00
_cell.angle_gamma   90.00
#
_symmetry.space_group_name_H-M   'P 1'
#
loop_
_entity.id
_entity.type
_entity.pdbx_description
1 polymer ?
#
loop_
_entity_poly.entity_id
_entity_poly.type
_entity_poly.pdbx_seq_one_letter_code
_entity_poly.pdbx_strand_id
1 'polypeptide(L)'
;MRVNTQGIEDAVAAHIHEGRVGDNGGVLVVLNQDAEDANVWTVPVDTDIDAETFENMLAGGYYTNFHTPANASGEIRGQVFSRDYSLYTFALNGEQEVPPVTTDASGDGYALLNDKTGDLDLKVVTSGVDDAVAAHIHEGIEGTNGGVVVGLEQSVDDVSKWITPENTVLDADQREAFSSGRNYVNVHTPAVPSGEIRGQIEP
;
A
#
# COMPACT_ATOMS: atom_id res chain seq x y z
N MET A 1 18.78 -5.82 -10.98
CA MET A 1 17.53 -6.50 -10.53
C MET A 1 17.12 -7.54 -11.57
N ARG A 2 16.54 -8.67 -11.13
CA ARG A 2 15.95 -9.72 -11.97
C ARG A 2 14.53 -10.00 -11.47
N VAL A 3 13.55 -10.08 -12.37
CA VAL A 3 12.17 -10.46 -12.07
C VAL A 3 11.80 -11.69 -12.88
N ASN A 4 11.07 -12.62 -12.25
CA ASN A 4 10.49 -13.76 -12.95
C ASN A 4 8.97 -13.62 -12.86
N THR A 5 8.31 -13.47 -14.00
CA THR A 5 6.86 -13.37 -14.09
C THR A 5 6.24 -14.77 -14.13
N GLN A 6 4.99 -14.91 -13.68
CA GLN A 6 4.22 -16.14 -13.79
C GLN A 6 2.80 -15.81 -14.23
N GLY A 7 2.20 -16.64 -15.08
CA GLY A 7 0.83 -16.46 -15.55
C GLY A 7 0.63 -15.38 -16.62
N ILE A 8 1.71 -14.78 -17.15
CA ILE A 8 1.68 -13.76 -18.20
C ILE A 8 2.69 -14.06 -19.33
N GLU A 9 2.50 -15.19 -19.99
CA GLU A 9 3.45 -15.75 -20.96
C GLU A 9 3.63 -14.92 -22.25
N ASP A 10 2.70 -14.00 -22.53
CA ASP A 10 2.70 -13.14 -23.72
C ASP A 10 3.14 -11.69 -23.43
N ALA A 11 3.81 -11.45 -22.30
CA ALA A 11 4.34 -10.13 -21.98
C ALA A 11 5.40 -9.67 -23.00
N VAL A 12 5.23 -8.44 -23.50
CA VAL A 12 6.01 -7.86 -24.61
C VAL A 12 6.90 -6.69 -24.19
N ALA A 13 6.65 -6.11 -23.02
CA ALA A 13 7.45 -5.04 -22.46
C ALA A 13 7.38 -5.05 -20.94
N ALA A 14 8.43 -4.55 -20.29
CA ALA A 14 8.43 -4.34 -18.85
C ALA A 14 9.32 -3.16 -18.47
N HIS A 15 8.91 -2.47 -17.40
CA HIS A 15 9.54 -1.25 -16.95
C HIS A 15 9.67 -1.23 -15.42
N ILE A 16 10.68 -0.51 -14.92
CA ILE A 16 10.69 0.03 -13.57
C ILE A 16 10.18 1.48 -13.66
N HIS A 17 9.17 1.81 -12.87
CA HIS A 17 8.57 3.13 -12.76
C HIS A 17 8.81 3.72 -11.38
N GLU A 18 8.91 5.04 -11.31
CA GLU A 18 8.79 5.79 -10.06
C GLU A 18 7.32 5.82 -9.62
N GLY A 19 7.05 5.57 -8.34
CA GLY A 19 5.72 5.61 -7.75
C GLY A 19 5.59 4.67 -6.55
N ARG A 20 4.99 5.18 -5.47
CA ARG A 20 4.56 4.38 -4.31
C ARG A 20 3.33 3.55 -4.62
N VAL A 21 2.92 2.68 -3.70
CA VAL A 21 1.73 1.83 -3.87
C VAL A 21 0.50 2.69 -4.19
N GLY A 22 -0.23 2.32 -5.25
CA GLY A 22 -1.42 3.03 -5.72
C GLY A 22 -1.14 4.28 -6.56
N ASP A 23 0.12 4.74 -6.66
CA ASP A 23 0.49 5.90 -7.46
C ASP A 23 1.19 5.48 -8.76
N ASN A 24 0.94 6.22 -9.84
CA ASN A 24 1.58 6.04 -11.14
C ASN A 24 2.69 7.08 -11.30
N GLY A 25 3.75 6.74 -12.02
CA GLY A 25 4.78 7.70 -12.38
C GLY A 25 5.60 7.30 -13.61
N GLY A 26 6.67 8.07 -13.85
CA GLY A 26 7.49 7.95 -15.05
C GLY A 26 8.27 6.64 -15.12
N VAL A 27 8.67 6.24 -16.32
CA VAL A 27 9.57 5.10 -16.54
C VAL A 27 10.99 5.52 -16.13
N LEU A 28 11.59 4.77 -15.20
CA LEU A 28 13.01 4.88 -14.85
C LEU A 28 13.87 3.96 -15.76
N VAL A 29 13.48 2.69 -15.88
CA VAL A 29 14.27 1.67 -16.59
C VAL A 29 13.37 0.83 -17.49
N VAL A 30 13.80 0.58 -18.73
CA VAL A 30 13.23 -0.48 -19.57
C VAL A 30 13.95 -1.78 -19.29
N LEU A 31 13.21 -2.84 -18.99
CA LEU A 31 13.77 -4.16 -18.69
C LEU A 31 14.01 -4.96 -19.97
N ASN A 32 15.09 -5.74 -19.99
CA ASN A 32 15.38 -6.70 -21.03
C ASN A 32 14.69 -8.03 -20.72
N GLN A 33 13.91 -8.53 -21.68
CA GLN A 33 13.43 -9.92 -21.64
C GLN A 33 14.58 -10.86 -21.96
N ASP A 34 14.68 -11.96 -21.22
CA ASP A 34 15.66 -13.01 -21.50
C ASP A 34 15.31 -13.76 -22.80
N ALA A 35 16.33 -14.16 -23.55
CA ALA A 35 16.16 -14.79 -24.86
C ALA A 35 15.78 -16.28 -24.78
N GLU A 36 16.10 -16.94 -23.67
CA GLU A 36 15.83 -18.37 -23.45
C GLU A 36 14.58 -18.58 -22.59
N ASP A 37 14.20 -17.60 -21.76
CA ASP A 37 12.99 -17.65 -20.94
C ASP A 37 12.21 -16.32 -20.97
N ALA A 38 11.09 -16.31 -21.68
CA ALA A 38 10.22 -15.13 -21.85
C ALA A 38 9.65 -14.59 -20.52
N ASN A 39 9.71 -15.36 -19.43
CA ASN A 39 9.27 -14.93 -18.11
C ASN A 39 10.36 -14.22 -17.30
N VAL A 40 11.60 -14.22 -17.78
CA VAL A 40 12.74 -13.63 -17.06
C VAL A 40 13.02 -12.24 -17.60
N TRP A 41 13.04 -11.26 -16.70
CA TRP A 41 13.28 -9.87 -17.02
C TRP A 41 14.44 -9.35 -16.19
N THR A 42 15.36 -8.63 -16.83
CA THR A 42 16.57 -8.13 -16.18
C THR A 42 16.79 -6.65 -16.47
N VAL A 43 17.38 -5.96 -15.50
CA VAL A 43 17.88 -4.60 -15.72
C VAL A 43 19.07 -4.66 -16.68
N PRO A 44 19.16 -3.77 -17.70
CA PRO A 44 20.32 -3.70 -18.57
C PRO A 44 21.63 -3.55 -17.79
N VAL A 45 22.68 -4.23 -18.25
CA VAL A 45 23.99 -4.35 -17.57
C VAL A 45 24.64 -3.00 -17.22
N ASP A 46 24.43 -1.97 -18.04
CA ASP A 46 25.01 -0.64 -17.86
C ASP A 46 24.02 0.38 -17.26
N THR A 47 22.94 -0.09 -16.63
CA THR A 47 22.00 0.80 -15.94
C THR A 47 22.66 1.35 -14.69
N ASP A 48 22.89 2.65 -14.67
CA ASP A 48 23.40 3.39 -13.53
C ASP A 48 22.27 4.23 -12.92
N ILE A 49 22.18 4.24 -11.60
CA ILE A 49 21.24 5.05 -10.83
C ILE A 49 21.99 5.70 -9.68
N ASP A 50 21.61 6.93 -9.34
CA ASP A 50 22.22 7.61 -8.19
C ASP A 50 21.78 7.01 -6.85
N ALA A 51 22.47 7.41 -5.79
CA ALA A 51 22.21 6.92 -4.45
C ALA A 51 20.80 7.30 -3.95
N GLU A 52 20.30 8.50 -4.29
CA GLU A 52 18.98 8.95 -3.87
C GLU A 52 17.87 8.08 -4.49
N THR A 53 17.98 7.79 -5.78
CA THR A 53 17.10 6.88 -6.52
C THR A 53 17.14 5.49 -5.91
N PHE A 54 18.34 4.98 -5.60
CA PHE A 54 18.48 3.65 -5.00
C PHE A 54 17.85 3.57 -3.61
N GLU A 55 18.09 4.55 -2.73
CA GLU A 55 17.48 4.59 -1.41
C GLU A 55 15.95 4.70 -1.49
N ASN A 56 15.42 5.54 -2.38
CA ASN A 56 13.98 5.65 -2.60
C ASN A 56 13.39 4.33 -3.16
N MET A 57 14.12 3.62 -4.04
CA MET A 57 13.74 2.28 -4.49
C MET A 57 13.71 1.26 -3.35
N LEU A 58 14.65 1.31 -2.41
CA LEU A 58 14.63 0.44 -1.23
C LEU A 58 13.50 0.80 -0.24
N ALA A 59 13.05 2.05 -0.26
CA ALA A 59 11.98 2.57 0.60
C ALA A 59 10.56 2.48 0.00
N GLY A 60 10.37 1.73 -1.09
CA GLY A 60 9.05 1.54 -1.68
C GLY A 60 8.64 2.59 -2.71
N GLY A 61 9.55 3.46 -3.16
CA GLY A 61 9.24 4.53 -4.11
C GLY A 61 9.17 4.10 -5.57
N TYR A 62 9.36 2.82 -5.90
CA TYR A 62 9.41 2.33 -7.28
C TYR A 62 8.62 1.03 -7.44
N TYR A 63 8.12 0.78 -8.65
CA TYR A 63 7.43 -0.46 -8.99
C TYR A 63 7.86 -0.99 -10.35
N THR A 64 7.70 -2.29 -10.54
CA THR A 64 7.80 -2.95 -11.85
C THR A 64 6.42 -3.07 -12.46
N ASN A 65 6.33 -2.90 -13.78
CA ASN A 65 5.10 -3.05 -14.56
C ASN A 65 5.38 -3.88 -15.81
N PHE A 66 4.50 -4.81 -16.13
CA PHE A 66 4.66 -5.76 -17.24
C PHE A 66 3.45 -5.68 -18.15
N HIS A 67 3.67 -5.60 -19.45
CA HIS A 67 2.65 -5.26 -20.44
C HIS A 67 2.41 -6.46 -21.36
N THR A 68 1.14 -6.84 -21.52
CA THR A 68 0.68 -7.80 -22.52
C THR A 68 -0.02 -7.04 -23.65
N PRO A 69 -0.23 -7.65 -24.84
CA PRO A 69 -1.06 -7.06 -25.89
C PRO A 69 -2.49 -6.74 -25.43
N ALA A 70 -3.05 -7.55 -24.51
CA ALA A 70 -4.38 -7.34 -23.95
C ALA A 70 -4.40 -6.13 -22.99
N ASN A 71 -3.34 -5.93 -22.22
CA ASN A 71 -3.22 -4.87 -21.22
C ASN A 71 -1.96 -4.02 -21.48
N ALA A 72 -2.04 -3.20 -22.52
CA ALA A 72 -0.92 -2.36 -22.97
C ALA A 72 -0.47 -1.32 -21.93
N SER A 73 -1.33 -0.92 -20.99
CA SER A 73 -0.98 -0.03 -19.87
C SER A 73 -0.29 -0.75 -18.71
N GLY A 74 -0.27 -2.09 -18.71
CA GLY A 74 0.22 -2.94 -17.64
C GLY A 74 -0.79 -4.01 -17.28
N GLU A 75 -0.38 -5.28 -17.35
CA GLU A 75 -1.12 -6.45 -16.90
C GLU A 75 -0.88 -6.71 -15.41
N ILE A 76 0.40 -6.68 -14.98
CA ILE A 76 0.77 -6.90 -13.59
C ILE A 76 1.80 -5.88 -13.10
N ARG A 77 1.70 -5.56 -11.81
CA ARG A 77 2.55 -4.62 -11.09
C ARG A 77 3.16 -5.28 -9.86
N GLY A 78 4.43 -5.02 -9.59
CA GLY A 78 5.10 -5.41 -8.35
C GLY A 78 5.85 -4.24 -7.73
N GLN A 79 5.51 -3.86 -6.50
CA GLN A 79 6.22 -2.81 -5.78
C GLN A 79 7.63 -3.26 -5.40
N VAL A 80 8.61 -2.35 -5.47
CA VAL A 80 10.01 -2.60 -5.13
C VAL A 80 10.32 -1.93 -3.80
N PHE A 81 10.78 -2.73 -2.84
CA PHE A 81 11.27 -2.28 -1.54
C PHE A 81 12.27 -3.32 -1.00
N SER A 82 13.06 -2.93 0.00
CA SER A 82 14.01 -3.83 0.66
C SER A 82 13.30 -4.82 1.59
N ARG A 83 14.03 -5.83 2.08
CA ARG A 83 13.51 -6.77 3.08
C ARG A 83 13.25 -6.16 4.46
N ASP A 84 13.60 -4.89 4.63
CA ASP A 84 13.33 -4.17 5.87
C ASP A 84 11.90 -3.62 5.88
N TYR A 85 11.14 -3.79 4.79
CA TYR A 85 9.74 -3.38 4.70
C TYR A 85 8.78 -4.55 4.60
N SER A 86 7.65 -4.41 5.27
CA SER A 86 6.48 -5.29 5.15
C SER A 86 5.30 -4.51 4.55
N LEU A 87 4.64 -5.11 3.55
CA LEU A 87 3.45 -4.56 2.89
C LEU A 87 2.22 -5.33 3.37
N TYR A 88 1.26 -4.59 3.89
CA TYR A 88 -0.03 -5.08 4.36
C TYR A 88 -1.13 -4.50 3.47
N THR A 89 -2.16 -5.27 3.17
CA THR A 89 -3.35 -4.81 2.44
C THR A 89 -4.60 -5.25 3.17
N PHE A 90 -5.59 -4.39 3.27
CA PHE A 90 -6.79 -4.66 4.05
C PHE A 90 -8.02 -3.99 3.44
N ALA A 91 -9.17 -4.64 3.57
CA ALA A 91 -10.46 -4.08 3.17
C ALA A 91 -11.19 -3.54 4.40
N LEU A 92 -11.93 -2.44 4.22
CA LEU A 92 -12.78 -1.82 5.23
C LEU A 92 -14.25 -2.03 4.89
N ASN A 93 -15.05 -2.37 5.89
CA ASN A 93 -16.51 -2.42 5.80
C ASN A 93 -17.16 -2.19 7.17
N GLY A 94 -18.49 -2.01 7.20
CA GLY A 94 -19.23 -1.79 8.44
C GLY A 94 -19.38 -3.05 9.31
N GLU A 95 -19.27 -4.26 8.75
CA GLU A 95 -19.40 -5.51 9.52
C GLU A 95 -18.24 -5.72 10.50
N GLN A 96 -17.07 -5.14 10.20
CA GLN A 96 -15.89 -5.19 11.05
C GLN A 96 -15.94 -4.23 12.24
N GLU A 97 -16.83 -3.23 12.23
CA GLU A 97 -17.02 -2.31 13.37
C GLU A 97 -17.49 -3.03 14.64
N VAL A 98 -17.23 -2.44 15.79
CA VAL A 98 -17.63 -3.01 17.09
C VAL A 98 -18.42 -1.96 17.89
N PRO A 99 -19.76 -2.01 17.90
CA PRO A 99 -20.64 -3.00 17.24
C PRO A 99 -20.72 -2.83 15.70
N PRO A 100 -21.11 -3.88 14.95
CA PRO A 100 -21.23 -3.80 13.49
C PRO A 100 -22.23 -2.72 13.01
N VAL A 101 -21.90 -2.08 11.90
CA VAL A 101 -22.69 -1.02 11.26
C VAL A 101 -23.28 -1.55 9.96
N THR A 102 -24.58 -1.34 9.73
CA THR A 102 -25.22 -1.65 8.45
C THR A 102 -25.05 -0.47 7.51
N THR A 103 -24.15 -0.61 6.54
CA THR A 103 -23.82 0.43 5.55
C THR A 103 -23.36 -0.23 4.26
N ASP A 104 -23.57 0.46 3.13
CA ASP A 104 -23.00 0.07 1.83
C ASP A 104 -21.59 0.67 1.63
N ALA A 105 -21.10 1.45 2.61
CA ALA A 105 -19.77 2.02 2.59
C ALA A 105 -18.68 0.94 2.64
N SER A 106 -17.57 1.22 1.96
CA SER A 106 -16.43 0.33 1.89
C SER A 106 -15.13 1.12 1.78
N GLY A 107 -14.01 0.44 1.91
CA GLY A 107 -12.71 0.98 1.54
C GLY A 107 -11.68 -0.10 1.35
N ASP A 108 -10.55 0.29 0.77
CA ASP A 108 -9.37 -0.55 0.62
C ASP A 108 -8.15 0.25 1.07
N GLY A 109 -7.24 -0.41 1.77
CA GLY A 109 -6.04 0.21 2.30
C GLY A 109 -4.80 -0.64 2.09
N TYR A 110 -3.65 0.04 2.10
CA TYR A 110 -2.35 -0.60 2.27
C TYR A 110 -1.57 0.09 3.39
N ALA A 111 -0.65 -0.64 3.99
CA ALA A 111 0.39 -0.09 4.83
C ALA A 111 1.75 -0.66 4.42
N LEU A 112 2.73 0.21 4.20
CA LEU A 112 4.13 -0.15 3.98
C LEU A 112 4.92 0.30 5.20
N LEU A 113 5.33 -0.66 6.03
CA LEU A 113 6.01 -0.42 7.29
C LEU A 113 7.49 -0.80 7.18
N ASN A 114 8.39 0.09 7.56
CA ASN A 114 9.79 -0.26 7.80
C ASN A 114 9.91 -0.96 9.17
N ASP A 115 10.18 -2.26 9.15
CA ASP A 115 10.26 -3.11 10.34
C ASP A 115 11.44 -2.76 11.25
N LYS A 116 12.42 -1.98 10.77
CA LYS A 116 13.56 -1.50 11.56
C LYS A 116 13.37 -0.11 12.14
N THR A 117 12.95 0.85 11.31
CA THR A 117 12.87 2.26 11.70
C THR A 117 11.50 2.64 12.27
N GLY A 118 10.43 1.94 11.87
CA GLY A 118 9.06 2.31 12.20
C GLY A 118 8.40 3.24 11.19
N ASP A 119 9.11 3.67 10.14
CA ASP A 119 8.53 4.54 9.12
C ASP A 119 7.31 3.85 8.48
N LEU A 120 6.17 4.53 8.55
CA LEU A 120 4.89 4.03 8.08
C LEU A 120 4.33 4.91 6.97
N ASP A 121 4.05 4.29 5.83
CA ASP A 121 3.26 4.86 4.73
C ASP A 121 1.98 4.05 4.61
N LEU A 122 0.84 4.63 5.01
CA LEU A 122 -0.46 4.00 4.91
C LEU A 122 -1.42 4.92 4.16
N LYS A 123 -2.17 4.32 3.23
CA LYS A 123 -3.24 4.99 2.48
C LYS A 123 -4.49 4.12 2.53
N VAL A 124 -5.64 4.76 2.72
CA VAL A 124 -6.96 4.16 2.58
C VAL A 124 -7.75 4.96 1.56
N VAL A 125 -8.43 4.27 0.66
CA VAL A 125 -9.40 4.84 -0.29
C VAL A 125 -10.78 4.33 0.09
N THR A 126 -11.73 5.23 0.28
CA THR A 126 -13.08 4.90 0.73
C THR A 126 -14.14 5.15 -0.33
N SER A 127 -15.32 4.56 -0.13
CA SER A 127 -16.52 4.80 -0.93
C SER A 127 -17.75 4.85 -0.01
N GLY A 128 -18.70 5.72 -0.32
CA GLY A 128 -19.94 5.85 0.45
C GLY A 128 -19.82 6.64 1.76
N VAL A 129 -18.68 7.29 2.00
CA VAL A 129 -18.39 8.10 3.21
C VAL A 129 -17.78 9.46 2.86
N ASP A 130 -18.31 10.11 1.83
CA ASP A 130 -17.79 11.41 1.34
C ASP A 130 -17.88 12.53 2.38
N ASP A 131 -18.70 12.36 3.43
CA ASP A 131 -18.84 13.27 4.56
C ASP A 131 -17.99 12.86 5.78
N ALA A 132 -17.10 11.88 5.65
CA ALA A 132 -16.21 11.44 6.72
C ALA A 132 -15.37 12.61 7.27
N VAL A 133 -15.24 12.64 8.60
CA VAL A 133 -14.60 13.73 9.35
C VAL A 133 -13.29 13.32 10.02
N ALA A 134 -13.02 12.02 10.15
CA ALA A 134 -11.79 11.50 10.72
C ALA A 134 -11.55 10.06 10.28
N ALA A 135 -10.28 9.65 10.27
CA ALA A 135 -9.89 8.26 10.21
C ALA A 135 -8.67 8.03 11.11
N HIS A 136 -8.56 6.84 11.70
CA HIS A 136 -7.50 6.53 12.67
C HIS A 136 -6.96 5.13 12.47
N ILE A 137 -5.67 4.95 12.76
CA ILE A 137 -5.10 3.65 13.11
C ILE A 137 -5.29 3.45 14.61
N HIS A 138 -5.88 2.34 15.00
CA HIS A 138 -6.05 1.92 16.39
C HIS A 138 -5.22 0.68 16.69
N GLU A 139 -4.95 0.42 17.98
CA GLU A 139 -4.37 -0.83 18.46
C GLU A 139 -5.45 -1.70 19.10
N GLY A 140 -5.86 -2.75 18.39
CA GLY A 140 -6.82 -3.75 18.81
C GLY A 140 -6.89 -4.92 17.83
N ILE A 141 -7.15 -6.12 18.35
CA ILE A 141 -7.44 -7.31 17.54
C ILE A 141 -8.86 -7.24 16.97
N GLU A 142 -9.14 -8.09 15.99
CA GLU A 142 -10.49 -8.27 15.43
C GLU A 142 -11.54 -8.44 16.53
N GLY A 143 -12.67 -7.75 16.38
CA GLY A 143 -13.79 -7.79 17.34
C GLY A 143 -13.57 -7.03 18.65
N THR A 144 -12.43 -6.34 18.83
CA THR A 144 -12.14 -5.53 20.02
C THR A 144 -11.83 -4.08 19.64
N ASN A 145 -12.29 -3.12 20.46
CA ASN A 145 -11.97 -1.70 20.30
C ASN A 145 -10.65 -1.34 21.00
N GLY A 146 -9.86 -0.51 20.33
CA GLY A 146 -8.51 -0.10 20.71
C GLY A 146 -8.33 1.39 20.94
N GLY A 147 -7.22 1.78 21.55
CA GLY A 147 -6.79 3.19 21.61
C GLY A 147 -6.29 3.67 20.24
N VAL A 148 -6.33 4.98 20.00
CA VAL A 148 -5.77 5.59 18.79
C VAL A 148 -4.24 5.55 18.85
N VAL A 149 -3.62 5.08 17.76
CA VAL A 149 -2.17 5.07 17.54
C VAL A 149 -1.77 6.23 16.65
N VAL A 150 -2.48 6.41 15.52
CA VAL A 150 -2.22 7.47 14.53
C VAL A 150 -3.54 8.06 14.08
N GLY A 151 -3.64 9.39 14.04
CA GLY A 151 -4.70 10.08 13.30
C GLY A 151 -4.30 10.27 11.85
N LEU A 152 -5.14 9.82 10.93
CA LEU A 152 -4.91 9.97 9.50
C LEU A 152 -5.35 11.36 9.04
N GLU A 153 -4.70 11.85 7.99
CA GLU A 153 -5.03 13.09 7.31
C GLU A 153 -5.86 12.79 6.06
N GLN A 154 -6.90 13.57 5.82
CA GLN A 154 -7.63 13.50 4.56
C GLN A 154 -6.78 14.14 3.46
N SER A 155 -6.68 13.49 2.31
CA SER A 155 -5.96 14.04 1.16
C SER A 155 -6.65 15.32 0.66
N VAL A 156 -5.84 16.33 0.36
CA VAL A 156 -6.31 17.62 -0.19
C VAL A 156 -6.79 17.51 -1.64
N ASP A 157 -6.31 16.51 -2.37
CA ASP A 157 -6.60 16.30 -3.79
C ASP A 157 -7.78 15.33 -4.00
N ASP A 158 -8.09 14.50 -3.00
CA ASP A 158 -9.13 13.49 -3.07
C ASP A 158 -9.73 13.20 -1.68
N VAL A 159 -10.95 13.67 -1.45
CA VAL A 159 -11.64 13.53 -0.15
C VAL A 159 -11.92 12.08 0.25
N SER A 160 -11.89 11.14 -0.70
CA SER A 160 -12.03 9.71 -0.42
C SER A 160 -10.74 9.06 0.11
N LYS A 161 -9.62 9.78 0.11
CA LYS A 161 -8.32 9.26 0.54
C LYS A 161 -7.93 9.75 1.92
N TRP A 162 -7.49 8.80 2.74
CA TRP A 162 -6.90 9.04 4.06
C TRP A 162 -5.47 8.51 4.08
N ILE A 163 -4.53 9.32 4.57
CA ILE A 163 -3.11 8.99 4.58
C ILE A 163 -2.49 9.21 5.96
N THR A 164 -1.40 8.53 6.26
CA THR A 164 -0.57 8.87 7.42
C THR A 164 0.02 10.27 7.27
N PRO A 165 0.13 11.06 8.35
CA PRO A 165 0.91 12.29 8.35
C PRO A 165 2.35 12.05 7.89
N GLU A 166 2.97 13.06 7.28
CA GLU A 166 4.37 12.97 6.87
C GLU A 166 5.29 12.60 8.04
N ASN A 167 6.24 11.69 7.79
CA ASN A 167 7.20 11.20 8.78
C ASN A 167 6.56 10.49 9.99
N THR A 168 5.41 9.84 9.78
CA THR A 168 4.83 8.94 10.79
C THR A 168 5.80 7.79 11.09
N VAL A 169 6.21 7.67 12.35
CA VAL A 169 7.12 6.62 12.82
C VAL A 169 6.48 5.89 14.00
N LEU A 170 6.33 4.58 13.88
CA LEU A 170 5.88 3.70 14.96
C LEU A 170 7.04 3.32 15.89
N ASP A 171 6.80 3.34 17.19
CA ASP A 171 7.76 2.81 18.16
C ASP A 171 7.87 1.26 18.10
N ALA A 172 8.72 0.68 18.96
CA ALA A 172 8.94 -0.76 18.96
C ALA A 172 7.69 -1.57 19.33
N ASP A 173 6.90 -1.11 20.29
CA ASP A 173 5.72 -1.83 20.76
C ASP A 173 4.60 -1.74 19.71
N GLN A 174 4.45 -0.56 19.09
CA GLN A 174 3.51 -0.33 17.99
C GLN A 174 3.88 -1.16 16.74
N ARG A 175 5.16 -1.27 16.39
CA ARG A 175 5.60 -2.17 15.29
C ARG A 175 5.29 -3.63 15.58
N GLU A 176 5.52 -4.08 16.81
CA GLU A 176 5.19 -5.45 17.20
C GLU A 176 3.68 -5.70 17.08
N ALA A 177 2.86 -4.76 17.53
CA ALA A 177 1.41 -4.82 17.37
C ALA A 177 1.00 -4.92 15.89
N PHE A 178 1.62 -4.12 15.02
CA PHE A 178 1.34 -4.11 13.59
C PHE A 178 1.64 -5.48 12.95
N SER A 179 2.85 -6.00 13.19
CA SER A 179 3.27 -7.32 12.68
C SER A 179 2.49 -8.50 13.26
N SER A 180 1.79 -8.29 14.39
CA SER A 180 0.97 -9.29 15.06
C SER A 180 -0.52 -9.19 14.70
N GLY A 181 -0.88 -8.35 13.72
CA GLY A 181 -2.26 -8.14 13.32
C GLY A 181 -3.12 -7.47 14.40
N ARG A 182 -2.51 -6.67 15.29
CA ARG A 182 -3.19 -5.98 16.40
C ARG A 182 -3.52 -4.53 16.08
N ASN A 183 -3.63 -4.16 14.82
CA ASN A 183 -4.02 -2.81 14.41
C ASN A 183 -5.17 -2.84 13.41
N TYR A 184 -6.00 -1.81 13.44
CA TYR A 184 -7.07 -1.61 12.46
C TYR A 184 -7.16 -0.14 12.07
N VAL A 185 -7.67 0.13 10.88
CA VAL A 185 -8.13 1.46 10.50
C VAL A 185 -9.63 1.54 10.67
N ASN A 186 -10.13 2.67 11.18
CA ASN A 186 -11.53 3.01 11.06
C ASN A 186 -11.73 4.41 10.45
N VAL A 187 -12.92 4.65 9.92
CA VAL A 187 -13.31 5.93 9.31
C VAL A 187 -14.63 6.38 9.92
N HIS A 188 -14.72 7.64 10.32
CA HIS A 188 -15.83 8.21 11.08
C HIS A 188 -16.64 9.18 10.22
N THR A 189 -17.95 8.98 10.18
CA THR A 189 -18.91 9.92 9.60
C THR A 189 -19.65 10.68 10.72
N PRO A 190 -20.29 11.82 10.42
CA PRO A 190 -21.21 12.47 11.37
C PRO A 190 -22.38 11.57 11.78
N ALA A 191 -22.82 10.66 10.90
CA ALA A 191 -23.90 9.71 11.16
C ALA A 191 -23.48 8.59 12.12
N VAL A 192 -22.23 8.12 12.01
CA VAL A 192 -21.66 7.08 12.87
C VAL A 192 -20.32 7.54 13.46
N PRO A 193 -20.35 8.41 14.49
CA PRO A 193 -19.14 8.99 15.07
C PRO A 193 -18.21 7.99 15.75
N SER A 194 -18.68 6.77 16.05
CA SER A 194 -17.84 5.69 16.59
C SER A 194 -16.96 5.01 15.54
N GLY A 195 -17.30 5.15 14.25
CA GLY A 195 -16.70 4.41 13.14
C GLY A 195 -17.80 3.86 12.23
N GLU A 196 -17.81 4.27 10.97
CA GLU A 196 -18.73 3.78 9.92
C GLU A 196 -18.20 2.50 9.27
N ILE A 197 -16.89 2.45 9.00
CA ILE A 197 -16.19 1.31 8.40
C ILE A 197 -14.85 1.07 9.09
N ARG A 198 -14.52 -0.20 9.29
CA ARG A 198 -13.26 -0.68 9.88
C ARG A 198 -12.60 -1.72 8.98
N GLY A 199 -11.27 -1.73 8.96
CA GLY A 199 -10.45 -2.77 8.34
C GLY A 199 -9.33 -3.21 9.27
N GLN A 200 -9.28 -4.49 9.61
CA GLN A 200 -8.15 -5.07 10.35
C GLN A 200 -6.91 -5.12 9.46
N ILE A 201 -5.76 -4.70 9.99
CA ILE A 201 -4.47 -4.78 9.30
C ILE A 201 -3.84 -6.12 9.69
N GLU A 202 -3.73 -7.03 8.73
CA GLU A 202 -3.21 -8.39 8.93
C GLU A 202 -2.02 -8.67 7.99
N PRO A 203 -1.02 -9.47 8.43
CA PRO A 203 0.14 -9.86 7.61
C PRO A 203 -0.17 -10.76 6.41
#